data_AF-A0A963ECI6-F1
#
_entry.id   AF-A0A963ECI6-F1
#
_cell.length_a   1.000
_cell.length_b   1.000
_cell.length_c   1.000
_cell.angle_alpha   90.00
_cell.angle_beta   90.00
_cell.angle_gamma   90.00
#
_symmetry.space_group_name_H-M   'P 1'
#
loop_
_entity.id
_entity.type
_entity.pdbx_description
1 polymer ?
#
loop_
_entity_poly.entity_id
_entity_poly.type
_entity_poly.pdbx_seq_one_letter_code
_entity_poly.pdbx_strand_id
1 'polypeptide(L)' 'MRALYQSKDRVEAQLLKDFLASYHIQTVVHGEFLNGAAGELPVQPFPVLWVLEERDFDRAKALIVHFL' A
#
# COMPACT_ATOMS: atom_id res chain seq x y z
N MET A 1 -1.28 -8.02 -9.91
CA MET A 1 -1.36 -7.00 -8.83
C MET A 1 -2.59 -7.22 -7.98
N ARG A 2 -2.43 -7.23 -6.65
CA ARG A 2 -3.49 -7.56 -5.68
C ARG A 2 -3.42 -6.68 -4.43
N ALA A 3 -4.56 -6.26 -3.92
CA ALA A 3 -4.65 -5.42 -2.72
C ALA A 3 -4.20 -6.22 -1.49
N LEU A 4 -3.20 -5.71 -0.78
CA LEU A 4 -2.52 -6.39 0.30
C LEU A 4 -3.00 -5.92 1.68
N TYR A 5 -3.02 -4.61 1.89
CA TYR A 5 -3.34 -4.02 3.19
C TYR A 5 -3.88 -2.59 3.02
N GLN A 6 -4.93 -2.24 3.77
CA GLN A 6 -5.40 -0.86 3.86
C GLN A 6 -4.72 -0.17 5.05
N SER A 7 -3.91 0.83 4.77
CA SER A 7 -3.16 1.58 5.78
C SER A 7 -4.00 2.74 6.34
N LYS A 8 -3.80 3.06 7.60
CA LYS A 8 -4.51 4.13 8.32
C LYS A 8 -4.17 5.53 7.81
N ASP A 9 -2.95 5.69 7.31
CA ASP A 9 -2.46 6.95 6.78
C ASP A 9 -1.28 6.71 5.82
N ARG A 10 -0.82 7.80 5.20
CA ARG A 10 0.26 7.80 4.21
C ARG A 10 1.58 7.34 4.80
N VAL A 11 1.87 7.68 6.05
CA VAL A 11 3.13 7.33 6.71
C VAL A 11 3.19 5.83 6.93
N GLU A 12 2.12 5.22 7.44
CA GLU A 12 2.01 3.75 7.58
C GLU A 12 2.17 3.05 6.21
N ALA A 13 1.49 3.53 5.17
CA ALA A 13 1.59 2.96 3.83
C ALA A 13 3.03 3.02 3.27
N GLN A 14 3.71 4.16 3.46
CA GLN A 14 5.08 4.36 2.98
C GLN A 14 6.08 3.51 3.77
N LEU A 15 5.92 3.42 5.10
CA LEU A 15 6.73 2.54 5.95
C LEU A 15 6.61 1.07 5.54
N LEU A 16 5.38 0.58 5.33
CA LEU A 16 5.15 -0.80 4.89
C LEU A 16 5.70 -1.06 3.48
N LYS A 17 5.59 -0.09 2.57
CA LYS A 17 6.18 -0.16 1.23
C LYS A 17 7.71 -0.29 1.30
N ASP A 18 8.37 0.57 2.08
CA ASP A 18 9.83 0.56 2.21
C ASP A 18 10.31 -0.71 2.93
N PHE A 19 9.57 -1.18 3.94
CA PHE A 19 9.81 -2.45 4.60
C PHE A 19 9.74 -3.62 3.61
N LEU A 20 8.68 -3.75 2.82
CA LEU A 20 8.54 -4.84 1.84
C LEU A 20 9.59 -4.74 0.71
N ALA A 21 9.96 -3.52 0.30
CA ALA A 21 11.02 -3.30 -0.67
C ALA A 21 12.37 -3.87 -0.18
N SER A 22 12.65 -3.81 1.13
CA SER A 22 13.85 -4.42 1.72
C SER A 22 13.90 -5.95 1.60
N TYR A 23 12.75 -6.61 1.38
CA TYR A 23 12.63 -8.05 1.10
C TYR A 23 12.52 -8.38 -0.39
N HIS A 24 12.81 -7.41 -1.26
CA HIS A 24 12.64 -7.50 -2.72
C HIS A 24 11.19 -7.73 -3.18
N ILE A 25 10.21 -7.32 -2.38
CA ILE A 25 8.80 -7.42 -2.74
C ILE A 25 8.35 -6.09 -3.34
N GLN A 26 7.95 -6.11 -4.61
CA GLN A 26 7.50 -4.89 -5.29
C GLN A 26 6.06 -4.55 -4.91
N THR A 27 5.87 -3.35 -4.36
CA THR A 27 4.56 -2.84 -3.94
C THR A 27 4.31 -1.41 -4.41
N VAL A 28 3.04 -1.07 -4.55
CA VAL A 28 2.56 0.27 -4.91
C VAL A 28 1.47 0.71 -3.95
N VAL A 29 1.45 1.99 -3.60
CA VAL A 29 0.41 2.59 -2.76
C VAL A 29 -0.62 3.24 -3.68
N HIS A 30 -1.87 2.83 -3.57
CA HIS A 30 -3.01 3.43 -4.26
C HIS A 30 -3.89 4.18 -3.27
N GLY A 31 -4.54 5.26 -3.71
CA GLY A 31 -5.39 6.09 -2.84
C GLY A 31 -4.85 7.49 -2.58
N GLU A 32 -3.66 7.82 -3.09
CA GLU A 32 -3.18 9.19 -3.17
C GLU A 32 -3.82 9.90 -4.38
N PHE A 33 -5.10 10.30 -4.27
CA PHE A 33 -5.59 11.40 -5.10
C PHE A 33 -5.26 12.70 -4.38
N LEU A 34 -4.10 13.27 -4.75
CA LEU A 34 -3.76 14.64 -4.45
C LEU A 34 -4.91 15.53 -4.93
N ASN A 35 -5.55 16.22 -4.00
CA ASN A 35 -6.41 17.35 -4.29
C ASN A 35 -5.54 18.44 -4.92
N GLY A 36 -5.43 18.40 -6.25
CA GLY A 36 -4.76 19.37 -7.07
C GLY A 36 -5.68 19.75 -8.22
N ALA A 37 -6.47 20.80 -8.00
CA ALA A 37 -7.34 21.48 -8.96
C ALA A 37 -8.64 20.76 -9.42
N ALA A 38 -9.76 21.34 -8.97
CA ALA A 38 -11.07 21.35 -9.62
C ALA A 38 -11.68 20.01 -10.09
N GLY A 39 -12.39 19.33 -9.18
CA GLY A 39 -13.32 18.25 -9.53
C GLY A 39 -13.33 17.15 -8.49
N GLU A 40 -14.29 17.21 -7.58
CA GLU A 40 -14.47 16.34 -6.41
C GLU A 40 -14.64 14.86 -6.81
N LEU A 41 -13.54 14.12 -6.89
CA LEU A 41 -13.60 12.66 -6.77
C LEU A 41 -13.61 12.31 -5.27
N PRO A 42 -14.45 11.36 -4.84
CA PRO A 42 -14.51 10.97 -3.43
C PRO A 42 -13.14 10.51 -2.98
N VAL A 43 -12.58 11.26 -2.03
CA VAL A 43 -11.34 10.92 -1.32
C VAL A 43 -11.53 9.52 -0.76
N GLN A 44 -10.78 8.54 -1.25
CA GLN A 44 -10.62 7.31 -0.50
C GLN A 44 -9.90 7.68 0.80
N PRO A 45 -10.51 7.48 1.97
CA PRO A 45 -10.00 8.04 3.22
C PRO A 45 -8.65 7.44 3.63
N PHE A 46 -8.29 6.29 3.05
CA PHE A 46 -7.17 5.48 3.49
C PHE A 46 -6.38 4.92 2.30
N PRO A 47 -5.05 5.10 2.27
CA PRO A 47 -4.20 4.49 1.24
C PRO A 47 -4.21 2.97 1.36
N VAL A 48 -4.20 2.30 0.21
CA VAL A 48 -4.15 0.84 0.10
C VAL A 48 -2.82 0.45 -0.50
N LEU A 49 -2.10 -0.44 0.16
CA LEU A 49 -0.88 -1.06 -0.33
C LEU A 49 -1.24 -2.28 -1.19
N TRP A 50 -0.65 -2.35 -2.38
CA TRP A 50 -0.85 -3.43 -3.32
C TRP A 50 0.48 -4.09 -3.64
N VAL A 51 0.46 -5.41 -3.76
CA VAL A 51 1.60 -6.16 -4.30
C VAL A 51 1.47 -6.26 -5.81
N LEU A 52 2.57 -6.03 -6.54
CA LEU A 52 2.55 -6.12 -8.00
C LEU A 52 2.46 -7.59 -8.45
N GLU A 53 3.28 -8.44 -7.85
CA GLU A 53 3.40 -9.86 -8.15
C GLU A 53 2.51 -10.71 -7.24
N GLU A 54 1.60 -11.52 -7.81
CA GLU A 54 0.71 -12.37 -7.00
C GLU A 54 1.46 -13.46 -6.23
N ARG A 55 2.61 -13.90 -6.76
CA ARG A 55 3.48 -14.91 -6.11
C ARG A 55 4.03 -14.42 -4.77
N ASP A 56 4.20 -13.11 -4.62
CA ASP A 56 4.70 -12.50 -3.39
C ASP A 56 3.58 -12.18 -2.40
N PHE A 57 2.30 -12.37 -2.75
CA PHE A 57 1.16 -11.97 -1.92
C PHE A 57 1.18 -12.63 -0.54
N ASP A 58 1.28 -13.95 -0.47
CA ASP A 58 1.28 -14.67 0.81
C ASP A 58 2.49 -14.31 1.68
N ARG A 59 3.66 -14.14 1.05
CA ARG A 59 4.89 -13.71 1.74
C ARG A 59 4.77 -12.29 2.28
N ALA A 60 4.30 -11.35 1.45
CA ALA A 60 4.10 -9.97 1.83
C ALA A 60 3.07 -9.85 2.96
N LYS A 61 1.99 -10.64 2.90
CA LYS A 61 0.96 -10.66 3.93
C LYS A 61 1.51 -11.14 5.27
N ALA A 62 2.32 -12.20 5.27
CA ALA A 62 2.98 -12.68 6.48
C ALA A 62 3.92 -11.63 7.08
N LEU A 63 4.71 -10.94 6.24
CA LEU A 63 5.62 -9.88 6.67
C LEU A 63 4.88 -8.70 7.31
N ILE A 64 3.74 -8.28 6.76
CA ILE A 64 2.92 -7.21 7.34
C ILE A 64 2.39 -7.60 8.73
N VAL A 65 1.90 -8.83 8.90
CA VAL A 65 1.41 -9.33 10.19
C VAL A 65 2.51 -9.37 11.25
N HIS A 66 3.77 -9.61 10.86
CA HIS A 66 4.91 -9.57 11.77
C HIS A 66 5.36 -8.14 12.13
N PHE A 67 5.06 -7.16 11.29
CA PHE A 67 5.46 -5.76 11.49
C PHE A 67 4.49 -4.98 12.39
N LEU A 68 3.20 -5.31 12.35
CA LEU A 68 2.12 -4.69 13.13
C LEU A 68 1.93 -5.33 14.50
#